data_AF-A0A3E2YNE4-F1
#
_entry.id   AF-A0A3E2YNE4-F1
#
_cell.length_a   1.000
_cell.length_b   1.000
_cell.length_c   1.000
_cell.angle_alpha   90.00
_cell.angle_beta   90.00
_cell.angle_gamma   90.00
#
_symmetry.space_group_name_H-M   'P 1'
#
loop_
_entity.id
_entity.type
_entity.pdbx_description
1 polymer ?
#
loop_
_entity_poly.entity_id
_entity_poly.type
_entity_poly.pdbx_seq_one_letter_code
_entity_poly.pdbx_strand_id
1 'polypeptide(L)'
;MISKRGIRQSSPMKRGRMRARRWLSSVTLHDTDRRSWFWAPWKRANIAGKASKVRKAGKRARDWGNYKPLHPITLAVGTLVLLLLVLAAGAWMWSTALDANNLPLDSLTPAEQVDIALRRTQIQLDAIRNALGVAAALGAVVALLLALRRQYVKERVDRDDLYVKQRTVAYAEVDATEKRITELYVKAAEQLGSEKAPIRMAGIYALERLADDTPGQRQTIVDLLCAYLRMPFNPSDIKVDLAASEIESDEQRTKLDIALREREVRLTIQSVLRRHLYQPDFSQPSSISGSSVPSSNSALSGVRPIRWDGVALNLAGASLLDLDFSSVEVDRAVFDGAVFFGKSMFSSSRWDHATFIGATFAGLADFREVQASVLAMSGSTFVQSAWFENVRCKVLDAIAVVFQSDSGFENAYFYDKGAFDSSLFLGNVGFDGARFGVAAFEGSLFGGRAGFPRCSFHDSINFRKATFDAEVEFEGSLVVRASLNRHVLPTGWSVGHYVGAESSAVVRFLGIESEPEDDYPTVIAMPSSQVGCCVRGGGTFGIRSGLGHAQFF
;
A
#
# COMPACT_ATOMS: atom_id res chain seq x y z
N MET A 1 35.52 -16.93 55.85
CA MET A 1 36.32 -15.69 55.75
C MET A 1 35.69 -14.85 54.63
N ILE A 2 34.65 -14.04 54.85
CA ILE A 2 34.64 -12.68 55.40
C ILE A 2 35.85 -11.84 54.95
N SER A 3 35.62 -10.87 54.06
CA SER A 3 36.14 -9.51 54.23
C SER A 3 35.37 -8.52 53.36
N LYS A 4 34.65 -7.62 54.04
CA LYS A 4 34.08 -6.37 53.53
C LYS A 4 35.19 -5.33 53.41
N ARG A 5 35.09 -4.41 52.46
CA ARG A 5 35.37 -2.97 52.68
C ARG A 5 34.74 -2.15 51.55
N GLY A 6 33.81 -1.27 51.91
CA GLY A 6 33.34 -0.18 51.06
C GLY A 6 34.12 1.11 51.34
N ILE A 7 33.84 2.15 50.56
CA ILE A 7 33.84 3.57 50.95
C ILE A 7 32.99 4.34 49.91
N ARG A 8 32.12 5.22 50.43
CA ARG A 8 31.29 6.21 49.73
C ARG A 8 32.09 7.50 49.45
N GLN A 9 31.70 8.26 48.42
CA GLN A 9 31.62 9.74 48.36
C GLN A 9 30.95 10.13 47.02
N SER A 10 29.67 10.55 47.00
CA SER A 10 29.12 11.93 47.09
C SER A 10 29.28 12.80 45.83
N SER A 11 28.12 13.15 45.25
CA SER A 11 27.75 13.93 44.05
C SER A 11 28.41 15.33 43.88
N PRO A 12 28.22 16.03 42.73
CA PRO A 12 26.98 16.78 42.51
C PRO A 12 26.40 16.79 41.08
N MET A 13 25.08 17.03 41.07
CA MET A 13 24.19 17.31 39.94
C MET A 13 24.68 18.48 39.06
N LYS A 14 24.55 18.34 37.73
CA LYS A 14 24.39 19.48 36.81
C LYS A 14 23.03 19.41 36.11
N ARG A 15 22.16 20.36 36.48
CA ARG A 15 20.90 20.69 35.82
C ARG A 15 21.18 21.37 34.48
N GLY A 16 20.87 20.72 33.36
CA GLY A 16 20.76 21.36 32.04
C GLY A 16 19.32 21.77 31.77
N ARG A 17 19.05 23.07 31.73
CA ARG A 17 17.72 23.67 31.54
C ARG A 17 17.20 23.42 30.11
N MET A 18 15.98 22.91 30.01
CA MET A 18 15.14 23.03 28.82
C MET A 18 14.93 24.52 28.48
N ARG A 19 15.25 24.90 27.24
CA ARG A 19 14.78 26.14 26.62
C ARG A 19 13.78 25.79 25.54
N ALA A 20 12.49 25.87 25.87
CA ALA A 20 11.42 25.98 24.90
C ALA A 20 11.56 27.34 24.19
N ARG A 21 11.83 27.33 22.89
CA ARG A 21 11.71 28.51 22.04
C ARG A 21 10.49 28.35 21.15
N ARG A 22 9.46 29.10 21.55
CA ARG A 22 8.26 29.48 20.80
C ARG A 22 8.72 30.40 19.66
N TRP A 23 8.49 30.00 18.41
CA TRP A 23 8.52 30.91 17.26
C TRP A 23 7.15 30.90 16.60
N LEU A 24 6.52 32.08 16.66
CA LEU A 24 5.28 32.44 16.00
C LEU A 24 5.59 32.82 14.54
N SER A 25 4.85 32.20 13.63
CA SER A 25 4.25 32.76 12.42
C SER A 25 4.91 33.96 11.71
N SER A 26 5.34 33.75 10.46
CA SER A 26 4.86 34.54 9.30
C SER A 26 5.60 34.13 8.03
N VAL A 27 4.99 33.26 7.22
CA VAL A 27 5.26 33.21 5.78
C VAL A 27 3.93 33.09 5.08
N THR A 28 3.52 34.20 4.48
CA THR A 28 2.43 34.32 3.51
C THR A 28 2.84 33.58 2.23
N LEU A 29 2.25 32.41 2.02
CA LEU A 29 2.27 31.73 0.73
C LEU A 29 1.03 32.15 -0.06
N HIS A 30 1.28 32.71 -1.23
CA HIS A 30 0.27 32.97 -2.23
C HIS A 30 -0.38 31.66 -2.67
N ASP A 31 -1.70 31.76 -2.74
CA ASP A 31 -2.70 30.74 -2.97
C ASP A 31 -2.86 30.55 -4.48
N THR A 32 -2.56 29.35 -4.99
CA THR A 32 -3.23 28.76 -6.16
C THR A 32 -3.01 27.24 -6.16
N ASP A 33 -4.12 26.51 -6.26
CA ASP A 33 -4.29 25.06 -6.46
C ASP A 33 -4.06 24.09 -5.29
N ARG A 34 -4.88 24.28 -4.25
CA ARG A 34 -5.49 23.16 -3.51
C ARG A 34 -6.94 22.94 -3.97
N ARG A 35 -7.20 21.80 -4.62
CA ARG A 35 -8.44 20.99 -4.63
C ARG A 35 -8.25 19.93 -5.74
N SER A 36 -7.89 18.69 -5.45
CA SER A 36 -8.89 17.66 -5.14
C SER A 36 -8.25 16.39 -4.55
N TRP A 37 -8.18 16.30 -3.23
CA TRP A 37 -8.11 15.00 -2.53
C TRP A 37 -9.47 14.79 -1.87
N PHE A 38 -10.49 14.57 -2.71
CA PHE A 38 -11.79 14.08 -2.27
C PHE A 38 -11.79 12.56 -2.38
N TRP A 39 -12.05 11.93 -1.24
CA TRP A 39 -12.35 10.52 -1.10
C TRP A 39 -13.40 10.10 -2.14
N ALA A 40 -13.01 9.25 -3.09
CA ALA A 40 -13.97 8.56 -3.93
C ALA A 40 -14.58 7.40 -3.12
N PRO A 41 -15.92 7.30 -3.05
CA PRO A 41 -16.61 6.34 -2.20
C PRO A 41 -16.52 4.94 -2.83
N TRP A 42 -15.95 4.00 -2.08
CA TRP A 42 -15.98 2.58 -2.44
C TRP A 42 -17.41 2.11 -2.69
N LYS A 43 -17.63 1.59 -3.91
CA LYS A 43 -18.85 0.89 -4.33
C LYS A 43 -19.16 -0.26 -3.35
N ARG A 44 -20.16 -0.04 -2.50
CA ARG A 44 -20.86 -1.10 -1.75
C ARG A 44 -21.73 -1.90 -2.72
N ALA A 45 -21.14 -2.82 -3.46
CA ALA A 45 -21.87 -3.77 -4.30
C ALA A 45 -21.30 -5.18 -4.15
N ASN A 46 -21.44 -5.76 -2.96
CA ASN A 46 -21.57 -7.22 -2.79
C ASN A 46 -21.97 -7.71 -1.40
N ILE A 47 -22.27 -6.81 -0.45
CA ILE A 47 -22.72 -7.20 0.91
C ILE A 47 -24.27 -7.33 1.00
N ALA A 48 -25.01 -6.88 -0.02
CA ALA A 48 -26.47 -6.96 -0.04
C ALA A 48 -27.02 -8.40 -0.21
N GLY A 49 -26.26 -9.32 -0.81
CA GLY A 49 -26.68 -10.71 -1.03
C GLY A 49 -26.64 -11.59 0.22
N LYS A 50 -25.69 -11.34 1.14
CA LYS A 50 -25.58 -12.08 2.42
C LYS A 50 -26.37 -11.42 3.56
N ALA A 51 -26.55 -10.09 3.54
CA ALA A 51 -27.36 -9.39 4.53
C ALA A 51 -28.88 -9.68 4.43
N SER A 52 -29.39 -10.06 3.26
CA SER A 52 -30.82 -10.40 3.08
C SER A 52 -31.18 -11.80 3.59
N LYS A 53 -30.26 -12.77 3.51
CA LYS A 53 -30.42 -14.12 4.07
C LYS A 53 -30.30 -14.14 5.60
N VAL A 54 -29.42 -13.31 6.18
CA VAL A 54 -29.31 -13.17 7.64
C VAL A 54 -30.50 -12.39 8.24
N ARG A 55 -31.06 -11.38 7.54
CA ARG A 55 -32.29 -10.69 7.98
C ARG A 55 -33.56 -11.56 7.90
N LYS A 56 -33.63 -12.55 6.99
CA LYS A 56 -34.75 -13.50 6.91
C LYS A 56 -34.60 -14.67 7.91
N ALA A 57 -33.38 -15.12 8.19
CA ALA A 57 -33.12 -16.10 9.26
C ALA A 57 -33.39 -15.53 10.67
N GLY A 58 -33.04 -14.27 10.91
CA GLY A 58 -33.38 -13.55 12.16
C GLY A 58 -34.83 -13.06 12.28
N LYS A 59 -35.67 -13.31 11.26
CA LYS A 59 -37.13 -13.05 11.34
C LYS A 59 -37.91 -14.32 11.67
N ARG A 60 -37.48 -15.51 11.19
CA ARG A 60 -38.11 -16.80 11.56
C ARG A 60 -37.71 -17.31 12.95
N ALA A 61 -36.55 -16.93 13.47
CA ALA A 61 -36.17 -17.24 14.86
C ALA A 61 -36.88 -16.37 15.91
N ARG A 62 -37.71 -15.40 15.48
CA ARG A 62 -38.47 -14.51 16.38
C ARG A 62 -39.84 -15.06 16.79
N ASP A 63 -40.32 -16.13 16.15
CA ASP A 63 -41.69 -16.63 16.37
C ASP A 63 -41.80 -17.78 17.39
N TRP A 64 -40.68 -18.33 17.89
CA TRP A 64 -40.70 -19.50 18.79
C TRP A 64 -40.47 -19.16 20.28
N GLY A 65 -40.43 -17.88 20.62
CA GLY A 65 -40.20 -17.41 22.00
C GLY A 65 -41.43 -16.82 22.70
N ASN A 66 -42.65 -17.02 22.17
CA ASN A 66 -43.85 -16.35 22.64
C ASN A 66 -44.49 -17.00 23.89
N TYR A 67 -43.68 -17.52 24.81
CA TYR A 67 -44.12 -17.73 26.18
C TYR A 67 -44.03 -16.38 26.89
N LYS A 68 -45.16 -15.67 26.94
CA LYS A 68 -45.34 -14.51 27.83
C LYS A 68 -45.05 -15.00 29.26
N PRO A 69 -43.99 -14.54 29.93
CA PRO A 69 -43.72 -14.98 31.30
C PRO A 69 -44.89 -14.54 32.18
N LEU A 70 -45.27 -15.37 33.16
CA LEU A 70 -46.08 -14.88 34.26
C LEU A 70 -45.34 -13.67 34.88
N HIS A 71 -45.97 -12.51 34.83
CA HIS A 71 -45.38 -11.27 35.35
C HIS A 71 -44.96 -11.49 36.81
N PRO A 72 -43.82 -10.95 37.27
CA PRO A 72 -43.38 -11.08 38.66
C PRO A 72 -44.45 -10.62 39.68
N ILE A 73 -45.36 -9.75 39.24
CA ILE A 73 -46.50 -9.26 40.00
C ILE A 73 -47.53 -10.37 40.26
N THR A 74 -47.83 -11.26 39.30
CA THR A 74 -48.88 -12.28 39.47
C THR A 74 -48.50 -13.33 40.52
N LEU A 75 -47.21 -13.64 40.64
CA LEU A 75 -46.71 -14.59 41.64
C LEU A 75 -46.51 -13.93 43.00
N ALA A 76 -46.11 -12.65 43.07
CA ALA A 76 -46.06 -11.90 44.32
C ALA A 76 -47.45 -11.73 44.95
N VAL A 77 -48.46 -11.45 44.11
CA VAL A 77 -49.87 -11.42 44.53
C VAL A 77 -50.31 -12.80 44.99
N GLY A 78 -49.95 -13.88 44.28
CA GLY A 78 -50.25 -15.25 44.69
C GLY A 78 -49.66 -15.60 46.08
N THR A 79 -48.41 -15.23 46.36
CA THR A 79 -47.80 -15.45 47.68
C THR A 79 -48.46 -14.63 48.79
N LEU A 80 -48.89 -13.40 48.48
CA LEU A 80 -49.53 -12.51 49.46
C LEU A 80 -50.95 -12.99 49.80
N VAL A 81 -51.71 -13.47 48.80
CA VAL A 81 -53.02 -14.09 48.98
C VAL A 81 -52.93 -15.35 49.83
N LEU A 82 -51.92 -16.20 49.60
CA LEU A 82 -51.74 -17.43 50.37
C LEU A 82 -51.38 -17.14 51.83
N LEU A 83 -50.58 -16.10 52.09
CA LEU A 83 -50.27 -15.59 53.43
C LEU A 83 -51.52 -15.06 54.16
N LEU A 84 -52.36 -14.31 53.46
CA LEU A 84 -53.61 -13.78 54.01
C LEU A 84 -54.62 -14.91 54.35
N LEU A 85 -54.74 -15.93 53.50
CA LEU A 85 -55.61 -17.08 53.77
C LEU A 85 -55.18 -17.86 55.01
N VAL A 86 -53.87 -17.96 55.26
CA VAL A 86 -53.32 -18.62 56.46
C VAL A 86 -53.61 -17.82 57.72
N LEU A 87 -53.45 -16.49 57.67
CA LEU A 87 -53.80 -15.62 58.80
C LEU A 87 -55.30 -15.67 59.10
N ALA A 88 -56.15 -15.71 58.06
CA ALA A 88 -57.60 -15.83 58.21
C ALA A 88 -58.00 -17.19 58.83
N ALA A 89 -57.39 -18.29 58.40
CA ALA A 89 -57.62 -19.61 58.99
C ALA A 89 -57.17 -19.68 60.46
N GLY A 90 -56.01 -19.09 60.79
CA GLY A 90 -55.53 -18.98 62.16
C GLY A 90 -56.45 -18.15 63.06
N ALA A 91 -56.96 -17.03 62.56
CA ALA A 91 -57.91 -16.19 63.27
C ALA A 91 -59.26 -16.89 63.49
N TRP A 92 -59.76 -17.62 62.48
CA TRP A 92 -60.99 -18.40 62.60
C TRP A 92 -60.86 -19.51 63.65
N MET A 93 -59.73 -20.22 63.65
CA MET A 93 -59.44 -21.28 64.63
C MET A 93 -59.26 -20.73 66.06
N TRP A 94 -58.71 -19.51 66.21
CA TRP A 94 -58.65 -18.81 67.50
C TRP A 94 -60.04 -18.40 68.01
N SER A 95 -60.93 -17.99 67.10
CA SER A 95 -62.32 -17.62 67.45
C SER A 95 -63.14 -18.81 67.96
N THR A 96 -62.99 -19.99 67.33
CA THR A 96 -63.71 -21.20 67.76
C THR A 96 -63.18 -21.77 69.07
N ALA A 97 -61.89 -21.56 69.36
CA ALA A 97 -61.31 -21.89 70.67
C ALA A 97 -61.80 -20.96 71.81
N LEU A 98 -62.17 -19.72 71.48
CA LEU A 98 -62.77 -18.78 72.45
C LEU A 98 -64.25 -19.11 72.72
N ASP A 99 -65.02 -19.55 71.72
CA ASP A 99 -66.42 -20.00 71.92
C ASP A 99 -66.55 -21.25 72.78
N ALA A 100 -65.53 -22.13 72.78
CA ALA A 100 -65.48 -23.29 73.68
C ALA A 100 -65.33 -22.92 75.17
N ASN A 101 -65.02 -21.66 75.50
CA ASN A 101 -64.95 -21.17 76.88
C ASN A 101 -66.30 -20.70 77.45
N ASN A 102 -67.36 -20.59 76.64
CA ASN A 102 -68.68 -20.10 77.05
C ASN A 102 -69.76 -21.20 77.08
N LEU A 103 -69.46 -22.35 77.68
CA LEU A 103 -70.47 -23.35 78.03
C LEU A 103 -70.91 -23.16 79.49
N PRO A 104 -72.21 -23.00 79.79
CA PRO A 104 -72.69 -22.86 81.17
C PRO A 104 -72.54 -24.20 81.89
N LEU A 105 -71.59 -24.25 82.83
CA LEU A 105 -71.37 -25.39 83.72
C LEU A 105 -72.26 -25.24 84.96
N ASP A 106 -73.54 -25.56 84.82
CA ASP A 106 -74.39 -25.86 85.97
C ASP A 106 -74.99 -27.26 85.79
N SER A 107 -74.69 -28.12 86.78
CA SER A 107 -75.01 -29.56 86.94
C SER A 107 -74.17 -30.60 86.16
N LEU A 108 -72.95 -30.90 86.64
CA LEU A 108 -72.19 -32.12 86.27
C LEU A 108 -71.41 -32.70 87.47
N THR A 109 -71.22 -34.02 87.48
CA THR A 109 -70.62 -34.80 88.58
C THR A 109 -69.07 -34.70 88.61
N PRO A 110 -68.39 -34.94 89.76
CA PRO A 110 -66.93 -34.77 89.87
C PRO A 110 -66.10 -35.70 88.96
N ALA A 111 -66.66 -36.81 88.47
CA ALA A 111 -65.99 -37.71 87.51
C ALA A 111 -66.00 -37.14 86.07
N GLU A 112 -67.05 -36.42 85.67
CA GLU A 112 -67.15 -35.81 84.33
C GLU A 112 -66.25 -34.57 84.18
N GLN A 113 -65.97 -33.86 85.28
CA GLN A 113 -65.08 -32.69 85.25
C GLN A 113 -63.64 -33.02 84.88
N VAL A 114 -63.11 -34.16 85.36
CA VAL A 114 -61.75 -34.61 85.06
C VAL A 114 -61.62 -35.04 83.59
N ASP A 115 -62.62 -35.73 83.06
CA ASP A 115 -62.63 -36.23 81.68
C ASP A 115 -62.74 -35.08 80.66
N ILE A 116 -63.50 -34.03 80.99
CA ILE A 116 -63.58 -32.79 80.20
C ILE A 116 -62.27 -32.01 80.26
N ALA A 117 -61.61 -31.93 81.41
CA ALA A 117 -60.31 -31.27 81.56
C ALA A 117 -59.19 -31.99 80.78
N LEU A 118 -59.22 -33.32 80.75
CA LEU A 118 -58.25 -34.15 80.03
C LEU A 118 -58.47 -34.10 78.50
N ARG A 119 -59.74 -34.10 78.05
CA ARG A 119 -60.07 -33.81 76.64
C ARG A 119 -59.64 -32.41 76.22
N ARG A 120 -59.76 -31.41 77.10
CA ARG A 120 -59.33 -30.02 76.81
C ARG A 120 -57.82 -29.93 76.59
N THR A 121 -57.00 -30.63 77.38
CA THR A 121 -55.54 -30.63 77.20
C THR A 121 -55.10 -31.40 75.96
N GLN A 122 -55.77 -32.51 75.63
CA GLN A 122 -55.52 -33.26 74.38
C GLN A 122 -55.88 -32.45 73.13
N ILE A 123 -57.04 -31.79 73.11
CA ILE A 123 -57.47 -30.95 71.97
C ILE A 123 -56.50 -29.77 71.77
N GLN A 124 -55.98 -29.16 72.85
CA GLN A 124 -54.99 -28.08 72.76
C GLN A 124 -53.64 -28.56 72.19
N LEU A 125 -53.20 -29.76 72.57
CA LEU A 125 -51.95 -30.36 72.08
C LEU A 125 -52.04 -30.75 70.60
N ASP A 126 -53.16 -31.33 70.19
CA ASP A 126 -53.40 -31.69 68.79
C ASP A 126 -53.57 -30.45 67.91
N ALA A 127 -54.22 -29.40 68.42
CA ALA A 127 -54.32 -28.11 67.73
C ALA A 127 -52.94 -27.47 67.52
N ILE A 128 -52.08 -27.44 68.55
CA ILE A 128 -50.72 -26.89 68.44
C ILE A 128 -49.87 -27.72 67.47
N ARG A 129 -49.96 -29.05 67.56
CA ARG A 129 -49.19 -29.96 66.69
C ARG A 129 -49.59 -29.83 65.22
N ASN A 130 -50.90 -29.74 64.95
CA ASN A 130 -51.41 -29.55 63.60
C ASN A 130 -51.08 -28.15 63.07
N ALA A 131 -51.16 -27.11 63.90
CA ALA A 131 -50.77 -25.74 63.53
C ALA A 131 -49.28 -25.64 63.16
N LEU A 132 -48.39 -26.26 63.95
CA LEU A 132 -46.96 -26.34 63.65
C LEU A 132 -46.67 -27.11 62.36
N GLY A 133 -47.39 -28.22 62.12
CA GLY A 133 -47.27 -29.00 60.89
C GLY A 133 -47.66 -28.20 59.64
N VAL A 134 -48.75 -27.44 59.71
CA VAL A 134 -49.21 -26.57 58.61
C VAL A 134 -48.22 -25.43 58.35
N ALA A 135 -47.73 -24.77 59.40
CA ALA A 135 -46.73 -23.71 59.27
C ALA A 135 -45.42 -24.21 58.63
N ALA A 136 -44.95 -25.39 59.03
CA ALA A 136 -43.75 -26.01 58.46
C ALA A 136 -43.95 -26.38 56.97
N ALA A 137 -45.10 -26.95 56.61
CA ALA A 137 -45.42 -27.30 55.22
C ALA A 137 -45.47 -26.05 54.32
N LEU A 138 -46.04 -24.95 54.80
CA LEU A 138 -46.09 -23.68 54.08
C LEU A 138 -44.70 -23.04 53.92
N GLY A 139 -43.88 -23.08 54.98
CA GLY A 139 -42.49 -22.65 54.91
C GLY A 139 -41.68 -23.41 53.86
N ALA A 140 -41.89 -24.72 53.75
CA ALA A 140 -41.25 -25.56 52.74
C ALA A 140 -41.68 -25.20 51.31
N VAL A 141 -42.97 -24.92 51.08
CA VAL A 141 -43.50 -24.50 49.77
C VAL A 141 -42.90 -23.15 49.34
N VAL A 142 -42.81 -22.18 50.26
CA VAL A 142 -42.21 -20.86 49.97
C VAL A 142 -40.72 -21.01 49.64
N ALA A 143 -39.98 -21.83 50.40
CA ALA A 143 -38.57 -22.10 50.14
C ALA A 143 -38.36 -22.74 48.76
N LEU A 144 -39.21 -23.69 48.38
CA LEU A 144 -39.17 -24.34 47.07
C LEU A 144 -39.45 -23.34 45.92
N LEU A 145 -40.45 -22.47 46.07
CA LEU A 145 -40.75 -21.44 45.07
C LEU A 145 -39.59 -20.45 44.88
N LEU A 146 -38.94 -20.04 45.98
CA LEU A 146 -37.76 -19.18 45.91
C LEU A 146 -36.57 -19.88 45.25
N ALA A 147 -36.37 -21.17 45.52
CA ALA A 147 -35.33 -21.98 44.88
C ALA A 147 -35.56 -22.09 43.36
N LEU A 148 -36.79 -22.40 42.93
CA LEU A 148 -37.16 -22.46 41.50
C LEU A 148 -37.01 -21.11 40.80
N ARG A 149 -37.38 -20.01 41.47
CA ARG A 149 -37.19 -18.66 40.94
C ARG A 149 -35.71 -18.33 40.75
N ARG A 150 -34.87 -18.64 41.76
CA ARG A 150 -33.42 -18.45 41.67
C ARG A 150 -32.82 -19.26 40.53
N GLN A 151 -33.27 -20.51 40.35
CA GLN A 151 -32.81 -21.38 39.27
C GLN A 151 -33.18 -20.83 37.88
N TYR A 152 -34.43 -20.38 37.69
CA TYR A 152 -34.88 -19.82 36.42
C TYR A 152 -34.16 -18.52 36.03
N VAL A 153 -33.97 -17.61 37.00
CA VAL A 153 -33.23 -16.37 36.76
C VAL A 153 -31.76 -16.67 36.45
N LYS A 154 -31.16 -17.63 37.16
CA LYS A 154 -29.78 -18.05 36.91
C LYS A 154 -29.62 -18.61 35.49
N GLU A 155 -30.51 -19.49 35.03
CA GLU A 155 -30.44 -20.05 33.68
C GLU A 155 -30.57 -18.97 32.59
N ARG A 156 -31.39 -17.94 32.81
CA ARG A 156 -31.52 -16.79 31.90
C ARG A 156 -30.25 -15.96 31.83
N VAL A 157 -29.70 -15.60 32.99
CA VAL A 157 -28.47 -14.82 33.09
C VAL A 157 -27.30 -15.61 32.49
N ASP A 158 -27.17 -16.90 32.82
CA ASP A 158 -26.12 -17.77 32.28
C ASP A 158 -26.22 -17.88 30.75
N ARG A 159 -27.45 -17.93 30.20
CA ARG A 159 -27.67 -17.99 28.75
C ARG A 159 -27.27 -16.68 28.06
N ASP A 160 -27.69 -15.54 28.58
CA ASP A 160 -27.33 -14.23 28.03
C ASP A 160 -25.82 -13.96 28.16
N ASP A 161 -25.22 -14.39 29.28
CA ASP A 161 -23.78 -14.32 29.53
C ASP A 161 -22.98 -15.20 28.55
N LEU A 162 -23.46 -16.40 28.22
CA LEU A 162 -22.86 -17.23 27.15
C LEU A 162 -22.89 -16.54 25.79
N TYR A 163 -24.01 -15.89 25.44
CA TYR A 163 -24.11 -15.14 24.18
C TYR A 163 -23.15 -13.95 24.12
N VAL A 164 -23.04 -13.18 25.22
CA VAL A 164 -22.10 -12.08 25.31
C VAL A 164 -20.66 -12.60 25.25
N LYS A 165 -20.33 -13.66 26.01
CA LYS A 165 -19.01 -14.30 26.01
C LYS A 165 -18.58 -14.75 24.62
N GLN A 166 -19.45 -15.43 23.86
CA GLN A 166 -19.13 -15.84 22.49
C GLN A 166 -18.81 -14.65 21.59
N ARG A 167 -19.60 -13.56 21.67
CA ARG A 167 -19.36 -12.37 20.86
C ARG A 167 -18.08 -11.63 21.29
N THR A 168 -17.82 -11.54 22.59
CA THR A 168 -16.58 -10.90 23.10
C THR A 168 -15.34 -11.70 22.71
N VAL A 169 -15.39 -13.03 22.71
CA VAL A 169 -14.28 -13.88 22.26
C VAL A 169 -14.01 -13.68 20.78
N ALA A 170 -15.05 -13.62 19.94
CA ALA A 170 -14.88 -13.35 18.51
C ALA A 170 -14.26 -11.97 18.24
N TYR A 171 -14.67 -10.92 18.96
CA TYR A 171 -14.04 -9.60 18.85
C TYR A 171 -12.60 -9.60 19.38
N ALA A 172 -12.34 -10.31 20.48
CA ALA A 172 -11.00 -10.44 21.05
C ALA A 172 -10.05 -11.21 20.12
N GLU A 173 -10.54 -12.20 19.38
CA GLU A 173 -9.74 -12.94 18.41
C GLU A 173 -9.32 -12.05 17.24
N VAL A 174 -10.25 -11.28 16.67
CA VAL A 174 -9.92 -10.31 15.60
C VAL A 174 -8.92 -9.26 16.10
N ASP A 175 -9.19 -8.65 17.25
CA ASP A 175 -8.28 -7.66 17.87
C ASP A 175 -6.89 -8.26 18.18
N ALA A 176 -6.83 -9.51 18.66
CA ALA A 176 -5.58 -10.21 18.88
C ALA A 176 -4.81 -10.48 17.57
N THR A 177 -5.51 -10.82 16.48
CA THR A 177 -4.86 -10.98 15.16
C THR A 177 -4.31 -9.66 14.64
N GLU A 178 -5.06 -8.57 14.69
CA GLU A 178 -4.60 -7.24 14.24
C GLU A 178 -3.39 -6.75 15.07
N LYS A 179 -3.43 -6.95 16.39
CA LYS A 179 -2.30 -6.66 17.29
C LYS A 179 -1.08 -7.49 16.96
N ARG A 180 -1.24 -8.81 16.78
CA ARG A 180 -0.13 -9.70 16.43
C ARG A 180 0.52 -9.31 15.10
N ILE A 181 -0.27 -9.00 14.08
CA ILE A 181 0.24 -8.56 12.77
C ILE A 181 1.03 -7.24 12.95
N THR A 182 0.50 -6.30 13.72
CA THR A 182 1.18 -5.03 14.02
C THR A 182 2.49 -5.24 14.78
N GLU A 183 2.52 -6.13 15.79
CA GLU A 183 3.73 -6.49 16.53
C GLU A 183 4.79 -7.14 15.64
N LEU A 184 4.39 -8.05 14.74
CA LEU A 184 5.29 -8.66 13.75
C LEU A 184 5.84 -7.63 12.78
N TYR A 185 5.00 -6.71 12.29
CA TYR A 185 5.43 -5.59 11.45
C TYR A 185 6.47 -4.72 12.16
N VAL A 186 6.18 -4.26 13.38
CA VAL A 186 7.09 -3.41 14.16
C VAL A 186 8.43 -4.12 14.39
N LYS A 187 8.40 -5.39 14.79
CA LYS A 187 9.62 -6.17 15.01
C LYS A 187 10.45 -6.34 13.74
N ALA A 188 9.81 -6.61 12.60
CA ALA A 188 10.52 -6.76 11.33
C ALA A 188 11.08 -5.42 10.82
N ALA A 189 10.35 -4.32 11.03
CA ALA A 189 10.83 -2.97 10.72
C ALA A 189 12.02 -2.57 11.61
N GLU A 190 12.01 -2.91 12.91
CA GLU A 190 13.16 -2.72 13.81
C GLU A 190 14.39 -3.52 13.35
N GLN A 191 14.20 -4.76 12.88
CA GLN A 191 15.28 -5.57 12.32
C GLN A 191 15.86 -4.96 11.04
N LEU A 192 15.01 -4.41 10.16
CA LEU A 192 15.44 -3.69 8.95
C LEU A 192 16.27 -2.44 9.29
N GLY A 193 16.01 -1.79 10.43
CA GLY A 193 16.78 -0.64 10.93
C GLY A 193 18.11 -0.99 11.61
N SER A 194 18.50 -2.27 11.69
CA SER A 194 19.73 -2.68 12.38
C SER A 194 20.99 -2.26 11.64
N GLU A 195 22.05 -1.88 12.36
CA GLU A 195 23.38 -1.65 11.79
C GLU A 195 24.00 -2.93 11.17
N LYS A 196 23.55 -4.11 11.61
CA LYS A 196 24.06 -5.40 11.13
C LYS A 196 23.26 -5.87 9.93
N ALA A 197 23.90 -5.96 8.76
CA ALA A 197 23.28 -6.42 7.53
C ALA A 197 22.57 -7.79 7.65
N PRO A 198 23.12 -8.82 8.33
CA PRO A 198 22.40 -10.09 8.52
C PRO A 198 21.05 -9.94 9.25
N ILE A 199 20.93 -9.00 10.19
CA ILE A 199 19.67 -8.73 10.89
C ILE A 199 18.70 -7.99 9.98
N ARG A 200 19.19 -7.03 9.17
CA ARG A 200 18.36 -6.34 8.16
C ARG A 200 17.76 -7.33 7.17
N MET A 201 18.58 -8.25 6.68
CA MET A 201 18.16 -9.33 5.77
C MET A 201 17.08 -10.22 6.39
N ALA A 202 17.24 -10.63 7.65
CA ALA A 202 16.19 -11.36 8.37
C ALA A 202 14.89 -10.54 8.48
N GLY A 203 15.00 -9.23 8.73
CA GLY A 203 13.87 -8.29 8.72
C GLY A 203 13.16 -8.23 7.37
N ILE A 204 13.89 -8.18 6.25
CA ILE A 204 13.33 -8.20 4.89
C ILE A 204 12.50 -9.47 4.65
N TYR A 205 13.04 -10.65 4.97
CA TYR A 205 12.30 -11.91 4.79
C TYR A 205 11.10 -12.03 5.74
N ALA A 206 11.17 -11.45 6.95
CA ALA A 206 10.03 -11.37 7.85
C ALA A 206 8.93 -10.45 7.30
N LEU A 207 9.30 -9.31 6.71
CA LEU A 207 8.37 -8.40 6.02
C LEU A 207 7.75 -9.04 4.78
N GLU A 208 8.56 -9.72 3.95
CA GLU A 208 8.08 -10.49 2.78
C GLU A 208 6.99 -11.48 3.19
N ARG A 209 7.28 -12.33 4.18
CA ARG A 209 6.30 -13.29 4.70
C ARG A 209 5.05 -12.62 5.24
N LEU A 210 5.18 -11.50 5.93
CA LEU A 210 4.03 -10.76 6.47
C LEU A 210 3.14 -10.19 5.36
N ALA A 211 3.74 -9.69 4.28
CA ALA A 211 3.03 -9.19 3.10
C ALA A 211 2.35 -10.30 2.28
N ASP A 212 2.93 -11.49 2.29
CA ASP A 212 2.33 -12.70 1.72
C ASP A 212 1.10 -13.15 2.51
N ASP A 213 1.21 -13.21 3.84
CA ASP A 213 0.14 -13.66 4.74
C ASP A 213 -0.97 -12.60 4.91
N THR A 214 -0.65 -11.31 4.72
CA THR A 214 -1.57 -10.19 5.00
C THR A 214 -1.71 -9.22 3.82
N PRO A 215 -2.58 -9.52 2.83
CA PRO A 215 -2.77 -8.65 1.65
C PRO A 215 -3.13 -7.20 1.99
N GLY A 216 -3.87 -6.97 3.08
CA GLY A 216 -4.25 -5.62 3.53
C GLY A 216 -3.07 -4.75 4.02
N GLN A 217 -1.92 -5.34 4.37
CA GLN A 217 -0.71 -4.61 4.79
C GLN A 217 0.38 -4.58 3.72
N ARG A 218 0.19 -5.27 2.60
CA ARG A 218 1.17 -5.43 1.54
C ARG A 218 1.68 -4.09 1.00
N GLN A 219 0.79 -3.13 0.75
CA GLN A 219 1.20 -1.80 0.29
C GLN A 219 2.08 -1.10 1.34
N THR A 220 1.72 -1.15 2.63
CA THR A 220 2.54 -0.56 3.70
C THR A 220 3.94 -1.17 3.77
N ILE A 221 4.04 -2.48 3.55
CA ILE A 221 5.33 -3.18 3.53
C ILE A 221 6.14 -2.80 2.29
N VAL A 222 5.51 -2.76 1.10
CA VAL A 222 6.14 -2.28 -0.14
C VAL A 222 6.62 -0.84 0.03
N ASP A 223 5.83 0.03 0.66
CA ASP A 223 6.19 1.42 0.93
C ASP A 223 7.41 1.53 1.86
N LEU A 224 7.50 0.67 2.88
CA LEU A 224 8.65 0.60 3.79
C LEU A 224 9.93 0.13 3.05
N LEU A 225 9.81 -0.91 2.22
CA LEU A 225 10.90 -1.41 1.40
C LEU A 225 11.38 -0.35 0.39
N CYS A 226 10.45 0.33 -0.26
CA CYS A 226 10.74 1.46 -1.16
C CYS A 226 11.37 2.63 -0.40
N ALA A 227 10.90 2.95 0.81
CA ALA A 227 11.50 3.97 1.66
C ALA A 227 12.95 3.65 2.03
N TYR A 228 13.26 2.37 2.30
CA TYR A 228 14.64 1.93 2.53
C TYR A 228 15.51 2.18 1.29
N LEU A 229 15.03 1.80 0.10
CA LEU A 229 15.78 2.01 -1.15
C LEU A 229 16.02 3.49 -1.49
N ARG A 230 15.13 4.38 -1.03
CA ARG A 230 15.28 5.84 -1.17
C ARG A 230 16.29 6.47 -0.20
N MET A 231 16.79 5.73 0.79
CA MET A 231 17.87 6.27 1.63
C MET A 231 19.13 6.50 0.79
N PRO A 232 19.93 7.56 1.07
CA PRO A 232 21.13 7.88 0.30
C PRO A 232 22.09 6.69 0.20
N PHE A 233 22.57 6.43 -1.01
CA PHE A 233 23.55 5.40 -1.30
C PHE A 233 24.26 5.72 -2.62
N ASN A 234 25.59 5.78 -2.62
CA ASN A 234 26.38 6.01 -3.82
C ASN A 234 27.21 4.78 -4.17
N PRO A 235 26.80 3.99 -5.17
CA PRO A 235 27.55 2.80 -5.59
C PRO A 235 28.85 3.11 -6.33
N SER A 236 29.10 4.36 -6.70
CA SER A 236 30.37 4.79 -7.28
C SER A 236 31.51 4.61 -6.28
N ASP A 237 31.23 4.78 -4.98
CA ASP A 237 32.17 4.52 -3.88
C ASP A 237 32.71 3.08 -3.95
N ILE A 238 31.87 2.11 -4.35
CA ILE A 238 32.26 0.71 -4.49
C ILE A 238 33.15 0.48 -5.73
N LYS A 239 32.85 1.13 -6.87
CA LYS A 239 33.63 0.94 -8.11
C LYS A 239 35.01 1.59 -8.04
N VAL A 240 35.10 2.78 -7.45
CA VAL A 240 36.37 3.50 -7.28
C VAL A 240 37.30 2.70 -6.38
N ASP A 241 36.80 2.16 -5.28
CA ASP A 241 37.59 1.41 -4.31
C ASP A 241 38.01 0.00 -4.80
N LEU A 242 37.23 -0.63 -5.69
CA LEU A 242 37.58 -1.93 -6.29
C LEU A 242 38.58 -1.81 -7.45
N ALA A 243 38.57 -0.69 -8.18
CA ALA A 243 39.52 -0.43 -9.27
C ALA A 243 40.87 0.09 -8.75
N ALA A 244 40.88 0.76 -7.60
CA ALA A 244 42.08 1.11 -6.86
C ALA A 244 42.59 -0.12 -6.08
N SER A 245 43.30 -1.01 -6.76
CA SER A 245 43.82 -2.29 -6.22
C SER A 245 44.88 -2.16 -5.11
N GLU A 246 44.98 -1.00 -4.44
CA GLU A 246 45.78 -0.79 -3.23
C GLU A 246 44.91 -0.05 -2.21
N ILE A 247 44.02 -0.76 -1.51
CA ILE A 247 43.34 -0.19 -0.34
C ILE A 247 44.40 -0.09 0.77
N GLU A 248 45.07 1.06 0.82
CA GLU A 248 46.23 1.34 1.67
C GLU A 248 45.86 1.50 3.16
N SER A 249 44.61 1.86 3.49
CA SER A 249 44.18 2.09 4.88
C SER A 249 43.07 1.15 5.37
N ASP A 250 43.13 0.76 6.65
CA ASP A 250 42.09 -0.03 7.33
C ASP A 250 40.73 0.69 7.35
N GLU A 251 40.73 2.02 7.33
CA GLU A 251 39.51 2.84 7.29
C GLU A 251 38.77 2.69 5.95
N GLN A 252 39.49 2.71 4.83
CA GLN A 252 38.89 2.49 3.50
C GLN A 252 38.34 1.07 3.37
N ARG A 253 39.06 0.05 3.86
CA ARG A 253 38.54 -1.34 3.89
C ARG A 253 37.23 -1.45 4.65
N THR A 254 37.15 -0.78 5.81
CA THR A 254 35.94 -0.78 6.63
C THR A 254 34.77 -0.07 5.93
N LYS A 255 35.01 1.07 5.27
CA LYS A 255 33.99 1.78 4.49
C LYS A 255 33.49 0.94 3.31
N LEU A 256 34.40 0.32 2.56
CA LEU A 256 34.04 -0.59 1.47
C LEU A 256 33.21 -1.77 1.96
N ASP A 257 33.61 -2.42 3.05
CA ASP A 257 32.85 -3.53 3.67
C ASP A 257 31.43 -3.11 4.05
N ILE A 258 31.26 -1.90 4.61
CA ILE A 258 29.93 -1.35 4.95
C ILE A 258 29.11 -1.12 3.67
N ALA A 259 29.71 -0.54 2.64
CA ALA A 259 29.04 -0.27 1.36
C ALA A 259 28.64 -1.58 0.63
N LEU A 260 29.49 -2.61 0.66
CA LEU A 260 29.21 -3.93 0.09
C LEU A 260 28.03 -4.61 0.80
N ARG A 261 28.02 -4.58 2.14
CA ARG A 261 26.90 -5.11 2.93
C ARG A 261 25.60 -4.36 2.67
N GLU A 262 25.67 -3.03 2.52
CA GLU A 262 24.50 -2.22 2.17
C GLU A 262 23.99 -2.52 0.77
N ARG A 263 24.90 -2.73 -0.19
CA ARG A 263 24.58 -3.19 -1.55
C ARG A 263 23.82 -4.52 -1.52
N GLU A 264 24.26 -5.50 -0.73
CA GLU A 264 23.59 -6.81 -0.61
C GLU A 264 22.15 -6.68 -0.08
N VAL A 265 21.94 -5.84 0.94
CA VAL A 265 20.60 -5.58 1.50
C VAL A 265 19.68 -4.96 0.45
N ARG A 266 20.17 -3.97 -0.30
CA ARG A 266 19.38 -3.30 -1.37
C ARG A 266 19.06 -4.21 -2.54
N LEU A 267 20.00 -5.05 -2.96
CA LEU A 267 19.75 -6.06 -3.99
C LEU A 267 18.71 -7.08 -3.54
N THR A 268 18.70 -7.43 -2.25
CA THR A 268 17.70 -8.33 -1.68
C THR A 268 16.31 -7.72 -1.73
N ILE A 269 16.16 -6.44 -1.35
CA ILE A 269 14.88 -5.75 -1.46
C ILE A 269 14.40 -5.71 -2.91
N GLN A 270 15.28 -5.35 -3.86
CA GLN A 270 14.94 -5.34 -5.30
C GLN A 270 14.54 -6.75 -5.79
N SER A 271 15.22 -7.79 -5.31
CA SER A 271 14.89 -9.19 -5.65
C SER A 271 13.52 -9.62 -5.11
N VAL A 272 13.18 -9.25 -3.87
CA VAL A 272 11.85 -9.48 -3.28
C VAL A 272 10.78 -8.78 -4.11
N LEU A 273 10.94 -7.48 -4.39
CA LEU A 273 10.00 -6.73 -5.22
C LEU A 273 9.83 -7.39 -6.60
N ARG A 274 10.92 -7.69 -7.32
CA ARG A 274 10.88 -8.38 -8.61
C ARG A 274 10.09 -9.69 -8.53
N ARG A 275 10.42 -10.54 -7.56
CA ARG A 275 9.82 -11.89 -7.44
C ARG A 275 8.30 -11.84 -7.29
N HIS A 276 7.79 -10.89 -6.52
CA HIS A 276 6.36 -10.77 -6.25
C HIS A 276 5.60 -9.96 -7.31
N LEU A 277 6.30 -9.21 -8.15
CA LEU A 277 5.71 -8.42 -9.25
C LEU A 277 5.85 -9.10 -10.62
N TYR A 278 6.64 -10.17 -10.69
CA TYR A 278 6.89 -10.92 -11.92
C TYR A 278 5.62 -11.59 -12.47
N GLN A 279 5.33 -11.32 -13.73
CA GLN A 279 4.24 -11.85 -14.54
C GLN A 279 4.81 -12.37 -15.89
N PRO A 280 5.04 -13.69 -16.03
CA PRO A 280 5.67 -14.25 -17.24
C PRO A 280 4.72 -14.33 -18.44
N ASP A 281 3.40 -14.27 -18.21
CA ASP A 281 2.39 -14.44 -19.26
C ASP A 281 1.31 -13.36 -19.14
N PHE A 282 1.31 -12.42 -20.08
CA PHE A 282 0.30 -11.35 -20.17
C PHE A 282 -0.95 -11.77 -20.96
N SER A 283 -1.00 -13.00 -21.49
CA SER A 283 -2.17 -13.52 -22.23
C SER A 283 -3.26 -14.06 -21.30
N GLN A 284 -2.92 -14.37 -20.04
CA GLN A 284 -3.86 -14.80 -19.01
C GLN A 284 -4.24 -13.61 -18.12
N PRO A 285 -5.49 -13.10 -18.15
CA PRO A 285 -5.92 -12.09 -17.21
C PRO A 285 -5.81 -12.62 -15.78
N SER A 286 -5.41 -11.73 -14.86
CA SER A 286 -5.27 -12.00 -13.43
C SER A 286 -6.49 -12.75 -12.91
N SER A 287 -6.31 -13.99 -12.46
CA SER A 287 -7.38 -14.79 -11.87
C SER A 287 -7.84 -14.13 -10.57
N ILE A 288 -8.95 -13.40 -10.66
CA ILE A 288 -9.71 -12.90 -9.52
C ILE A 288 -10.12 -14.07 -8.63
N SER A 289 -9.63 -14.06 -7.39
CA SER A 289 -10.21 -14.73 -6.22
C SER A 289 -10.39 -16.26 -6.24
N GLY A 290 -9.58 -16.95 -5.43
CA GLY A 290 -10.14 -17.91 -4.47
C GLY A 290 -10.62 -19.28 -4.98
N SER A 291 -10.00 -19.86 -6.01
CA SER A 291 -10.22 -21.27 -6.36
C SER A 291 -8.91 -21.99 -6.58
N SER A 292 -8.52 -22.80 -5.60
CA SER A 292 -7.46 -23.78 -5.68
C SER A 292 -7.88 -24.91 -6.61
N VAL A 293 -7.44 -24.89 -7.86
CA VAL A 293 -7.27 -26.09 -8.66
C VAL A 293 -5.92 -25.98 -9.39
N PRO A 294 -4.91 -26.79 -9.06
CA PRO A 294 -3.67 -26.81 -9.82
C PRO A 294 -3.91 -27.58 -11.12
N SER A 295 -3.74 -26.93 -12.27
CA SER A 295 -3.48 -27.63 -13.53
C SER A 295 -2.18 -28.40 -13.38
N SER A 296 -2.31 -29.72 -13.40
CA SER A 296 -1.24 -30.70 -13.45
C SER A 296 -0.39 -30.46 -14.70
N ASN A 297 0.84 -29.96 -14.53
CA ASN A 297 2.05 -30.32 -15.29
C ASN A 297 3.26 -29.41 -14.97
N SER A 298 3.51 -29.10 -13.69
CA SER A 298 4.81 -28.56 -13.27
C SER A 298 5.15 -29.11 -11.89
N ALA A 299 5.51 -30.40 -11.89
CA ALA A 299 5.93 -31.13 -10.70
C ALA A 299 7.47 -31.21 -10.68
N LEU A 300 8.12 -30.11 -10.27
CA LEU A 300 9.40 -30.13 -9.57
C LEU A 300 9.61 -28.75 -8.89
N SER A 301 9.46 -28.72 -7.55
CA SER A 301 9.48 -27.52 -6.67
C SER A 301 8.35 -26.50 -6.89
N GLY A 302 7.12 -26.95 -6.65
CA GLY A 302 5.88 -26.18 -6.82
C GLY A 302 5.41 -25.39 -5.60
N VAL A 303 5.95 -24.19 -5.42
CA VAL A 303 5.21 -23.05 -4.87
C VAL A 303 5.50 -21.87 -5.80
N ARG A 304 4.52 -21.47 -6.62
CA ARG A 304 4.65 -20.19 -7.32
C ARG A 304 4.65 -19.08 -6.25
N PRO A 305 5.61 -18.13 -6.28
CA PRO A 305 5.62 -17.03 -5.33
C PRO A 305 4.28 -16.27 -5.40
N ILE A 306 3.80 -15.82 -4.25
CA ILE A 306 2.53 -15.09 -4.15
C ILE A 306 2.67 -13.76 -4.87
N ARG A 307 1.83 -13.49 -5.86
CA ARG A 307 1.89 -12.22 -6.60
C ARG A 307 1.33 -11.05 -5.77
N TRP A 308 1.99 -9.91 -5.85
CA TRP A 308 1.63 -8.68 -5.16
C TRP A 308 0.81 -7.75 -6.06
N ASP A 309 -0.40 -8.17 -6.38
CA ASP A 309 -1.30 -7.46 -7.29
C ASP A 309 -1.74 -6.09 -6.76
N GLY A 310 -1.81 -5.10 -7.65
CA GLY A 310 -2.37 -3.77 -7.36
C GLY A 310 -1.52 -2.92 -6.41
N VAL A 311 -0.25 -3.27 -6.21
CA VAL A 311 0.67 -2.44 -5.44
C VAL A 311 1.25 -1.31 -6.29
N ALA A 312 1.51 -0.16 -5.67
CA ALA A 312 2.23 0.94 -6.27
C ALA A 312 3.68 0.97 -5.78
N LEU A 313 4.60 1.37 -6.66
CA LEU A 313 6.01 1.56 -6.33
C LEU A 313 6.36 3.04 -6.27
N ASN A 314 7.01 3.47 -5.18
CA ASN A 314 7.57 4.81 -5.06
C ASN A 314 9.08 4.75 -4.77
N LEU A 315 9.86 4.76 -5.84
CA LEU A 315 11.31 4.72 -5.84
C LEU A 315 11.90 6.08 -6.28
N ALA A 316 11.16 7.17 -6.07
CA ALA A 316 11.61 8.52 -6.39
C ALA A 316 12.91 8.85 -5.63
N GLY A 317 13.92 9.34 -6.34
CA GLY A 317 15.24 9.68 -5.80
C GLY A 317 16.07 8.48 -5.33
N ALA A 318 15.65 7.24 -5.61
CA ALA A 318 16.39 6.06 -5.19
C ALA A 318 17.65 5.83 -6.05
N SER A 319 18.70 5.29 -5.44
CA SER A 319 19.86 4.73 -6.13
C SER A 319 19.64 3.23 -6.34
N LEU A 320 19.36 2.84 -7.59
CA LEU A 320 18.97 1.47 -7.97
C LEU A 320 20.14 0.76 -8.68
N LEU A 321 20.30 -0.53 -8.40
CA LEU A 321 21.50 -1.29 -8.76
C LEU A 321 21.14 -2.48 -9.62
N ASP A 322 21.63 -2.50 -10.86
CA ASP A 322 21.38 -3.59 -11.81
C ASP A 322 19.88 -4.00 -11.80
N LEU A 323 19.00 -2.99 -11.77
CA LEU A 323 17.58 -3.18 -11.50
C LEU A 323 16.98 -4.02 -12.62
N ASP A 324 16.35 -5.13 -12.23
CA ASP A 324 15.66 -5.99 -13.16
C ASP A 324 14.17 -6.08 -12.80
N PHE A 325 13.36 -5.34 -13.55
CA PHE A 325 11.90 -5.40 -13.59
C PHE A 325 11.39 -5.89 -14.97
N SER A 326 12.17 -6.72 -15.64
CA SER A 326 11.69 -7.46 -16.81
C SER A 326 10.51 -8.35 -16.47
N SER A 327 9.49 -8.37 -17.33
CA SER A 327 8.26 -9.16 -17.17
C SER A 327 7.54 -8.88 -15.84
N VAL A 328 7.47 -7.63 -15.42
CA VAL A 328 6.73 -7.19 -14.22
C VAL A 328 5.39 -6.55 -14.62
N GLU A 329 4.35 -6.70 -13.79
CA GLU A 329 3.09 -5.96 -13.90
C GLU A 329 2.85 -5.08 -12.67
N VAL A 330 2.74 -3.76 -12.87
CA VAL A 330 2.49 -2.79 -11.79
C VAL A 330 1.58 -1.68 -12.30
N ASP A 331 0.57 -1.28 -11.52
CA ASP A 331 -0.33 -0.20 -11.94
C ASP A 331 0.42 1.14 -12.01
N ARG A 332 1.08 1.52 -10.90
CA ARG A 332 1.79 2.80 -10.81
C ARG A 332 3.20 2.62 -10.27
N ALA A 333 4.19 3.14 -10.99
CA ALA A 333 5.58 3.18 -10.53
C ALA A 333 6.18 4.58 -10.72
N VAL A 334 6.78 5.11 -9.66
CA VAL A 334 7.41 6.42 -9.65
C VAL A 334 8.91 6.25 -9.43
N PHE A 335 9.71 6.68 -10.40
CA PHE A 335 11.18 6.68 -10.40
C PHE A 335 11.74 8.09 -10.60
N ASP A 336 10.96 9.12 -10.31
CA ASP A 336 11.36 10.52 -10.53
C ASP A 336 12.64 10.85 -9.76
N GLY A 337 13.62 11.41 -10.45
CA GLY A 337 14.94 11.73 -9.91
C GLY A 337 15.77 10.51 -9.46
N ALA A 338 15.33 9.27 -9.75
CA ALA A 338 16.08 8.08 -9.43
C ALA A 338 17.36 7.97 -10.29
N VAL A 339 18.39 7.34 -9.74
CA VAL A 339 19.64 7.07 -10.45
C VAL A 339 19.82 5.56 -10.58
N PHE A 340 19.89 5.09 -11.81
CA PHE A 340 20.07 3.69 -12.14
C PHE A 340 21.52 3.41 -12.50
N PHE A 341 22.17 2.54 -11.72
CA PHE A 341 23.53 2.12 -11.93
C PHE A 341 23.59 0.71 -12.50
N GLY A 342 24.50 0.51 -13.46
CA GLY A 342 24.61 -0.78 -14.15
C GLY A 342 23.46 -0.98 -15.13
N LYS A 343 23.06 -2.23 -15.36
CA LYS A 343 22.03 -2.55 -16.35
C LYS A 343 20.64 -2.35 -15.76
N SER A 344 19.77 -1.62 -16.46
CA SER A 344 18.39 -1.39 -16.03
C SER A 344 17.44 -2.09 -16.99
N MET A 345 16.80 -3.16 -16.53
CA MET A 345 16.00 -4.04 -17.38
C MET A 345 14.52 -3.89 -17.05
N PHE A 346 13.73 -3.40 -18.01
CA PHE A 346 12.28 -3.28 -17.96
C PHE A 346 11.62 -4.08 -19.07
N SER A 347 12.34 -4.99 -19.73
CA SER A 347 11.85 -5.63 -20.95
C SER A 347 10.59 -6.46 -20.71
N SER A 348 9.68 -6.42 -21.67
CA SER A 348 8.39 -7.12 -21.64
C SER A 348 7.58 -6.83 -20.37
N SER A 349 7.64 -5.63 -19.80
CA SER A 349 6.88 -5.26 -18.59
C SER A 349 5.61 -4.46 -18.92
N ARG A 350 4.64 -4.50 -18.00
CA ARG A 350 3.35 -3.80 -18.14
C ARG A 350 3.14 -2.81 -17.01
N TRP A 351 2.81 -1.59 -17.39
CA TRP A 351 2.51 -0.49 -16.48
C TRP A 351 1.19 0.16 -16.86
N ASP A 352 0.44 0.70 -15.90
CA ASP A 352 -0.57 1.71 -16.27
C ASP A 352 0.12 3.08 -16.37
N HIS A 353 0.79 3.51 -15.30
CA HIS A 353 1.57 4.75 -15.26
C HIS A 353 2.97 4.50 -14.72
N ALA A 354 4.00 4.81 -15.51
CA ALA A 354 5.39 4.78 -15.08
C ALA A 354 6.05 6.15 -15.31
N THR A 355 6.65 6.72 -14.26
CA THR A 355 7.32 8.03 -14.32
C THR A 355 8.82 7.90 -13.98
N PHE A 356 9.64 8.59 -14.76
CA PHE A 356 11.10 8.64 -14.71
C PHE A 356 11.56 10.10 -14.86
N ILE A 357 10.78 11.05 -14.36
CA ILE A 357 11.02 12.48 -14.58
C ILE A 357 12.33 12.88 -13.91
N GLY A 358 13.26 13.45 -14.67
CA GLY A 358 14.59 13.80 -14.16
C GLY A 358 15.45 12.61 -13.72
N ALA A 359 15.09 11.38 -14.09
CA ALA A 359 15.87 10.19 -13.75
C ALA A 359 17.17 10.10 -14.56
N THR A 360 18.20 9.44 -14.02
CA THR A 360 19.48 9.22 -14.72
C THR A 360 19.76 7.73 -14.85
N PHE A 361 19.95 7.27 -16.09
CA PHE A 361 20.40 5.92 -16.41
C PHE A 361 21.90 5.95 -16.73
N ALA A 362 22.73 5.59 -15.75
CA ALA A 362 24.19 5.63 -15.88
C ALA A 362 24.75 4.45 -16.69
N GLY A 363 24.00 3.35 -16.80
CA GLY A 363 24.32 2.21 -17.66
C GLY A 363 23.24 1.94 -18.69
N LEU A 364 23.35 0.80 -19.38
CA LEU A 364 22.39 0.39 -20.40
C LEU A 364 20.97 0.32 -19.85
N ALA A 365 20.02 0.85 -20.61
CA ALA A 365 18.60 0.81 -20.28
C ALA A 365 17.81 0.03 -21.33
N ASP A 366 17.11 -1.01 -20.91
CA ASP A 366 16.33 -1.89 -21.78
C ASP A 366 14.84 -1.75 -21.46
N PHE A 367 14.10 -1.09 -22.35
CA PHE A 367 12.65 -0.90 -22.31
C PHE A 367 11.94 -1.70 -23.42
N ARG A 368 12.59 -2.71 -24.00
CA ARG A 368 12.01 -3.43 -25.13
C ARG A 368 10.71 -4.10 -24.75
N GLU A 369 9.71 -4.03 -25.63
CA GLU A 369 8.37 -4.62 -25.43
C GLU A 369 7.60 -4.09 -24.20
N VAL A 370 7.97 -2.93 -23.65
CA VAL A 370 7.21 -2.30 -22.56
C VAL A 370 5.83 -1.90 -23.03
N GLN A 371 4.81 -2.22 -22.25
CA GLN A 371 3.43 -1.78 -22.45
C GLN A 371 3.03 -0.81 -21.34
N ALA A 372 2.61 0.41 -21.69
CA ALA A 372 2.17 1.40 -20.71
C ALA A 372 0.93 2.18 -21.16
N SER A 373 0.08 2.67 -20.26
CA SER A 373 -0.85 3.75 -20.64
C SER A 373 -0.05 5.05 -20.79
N VAL A 374 0.75 5.38 -19.78
CA VAL A 374 1.61 6.58 -19.76
C VAL A 374 3.02 6.19 -19.35
N LEU A 375 3.99 6.61 -20.18
CA LEU A 375 5.41 6.54 -19.87
C LEU A 375 5.97 7.97 -19.88
N ALA A 376 6.25 8.52 -18.70
CA ALA A 376 6.76 9.87 -18.55
C ALA A 376 8.24 9.83 -18.17
N MET A 377 9.09 10.49 -18.95
CA MET A 377 10.55 10.49 -18.81
C MET A 377 11.13 11.89 -18.96
N SER A 378 10.31 12.93 -18.88
CA SER A 378 10.72 14.31 -19.10
C SER A 378 11.95 14.72 -18.28
N GLY A 379 12.93 15.34 -18.94
CA GLY A 379 14.20 15.75 -18.32
C GLY A 379 15.12 14.61 -17.89
N SER A 380 14.84 13.35 -18.26
CA SER A 380 15.72 12.22 -17.94
C SER A 380 16.98 12.19 -18.81
N THR A 381 18.02 11.51 -18.33
CA THR A 381 19.30 11.35 -19.05
C THR A 381 19.69 9.88 -19.16
N PHE A 382 20.03 9.45 -20.37
CA PHE A 382 20.59 8.14 -20.69
C PHE A 382 22.04 8.31 -21.11
N VAL A 383 22.96 7.84 -20.26
CA VAL A 383 24.40 7.98 -20.48
C VAL A 383 24.91 6.93 -21.48
N GLN A 384 24.40 5.70 -21.37
CA GLN A 384 24.69 4.62 -22.31
C GLN A 384 23.48 4.35 -23.21
N SER A 385 23.58 3.31 -24.04
CA SER A 385 22.52 2.97 -24.99
C SER A 385 21.19 2.66 -24.31
N ALA A 386 20.10 3.10 -24.94
CA ALA A 386 18.74 2.95 -24.45
C ALA A 386 17.82 2.37 -25.54
N TRP A 387 17.20 1.23 -25.27
CA TRP A 387 16.43 0.47 -26.25
C TRP A 387 14.94 0.46 -25.91
N PHE A 388 14.12 1.04 -26.78
CA PHE A 388 12.66 1.14 -26.69
C PHE A 388 11.98 0.39 -27.86
N GLU A 389 12.63 -0.66 -28.37
CA GLU A 389 12.08 -1.48 -29.45
C GLU A 389 10.74 -2.08 -29.02
N ASN A 390 9.75 -2.07 -29.91
CA ASN A 390 8.41 -2.65 -29.68
C ASN A 390 7.68 -2.08 -28.45
N VAL A 391 8.07 -0.91 -27.94
CA VAL A 391 7.33 -0.21 -26.88
C VAL A 391 5.95 0.15 -27.37
N ARG A 392 4.93 -0.06 -26.54
CA ARG A 392 3.55 0.33 -26.84
C ARG A 392 3.00 1.16 -25.71
N CYS A 393 2.74 2.43 -25.97
CA CYS A 393 2.05 3.27 -24.99
C CYS A 393 1.10 4.27 -25.61
N LYS A 394 0.10 4.73 -24.83
CA LYS A 394 -0.80 5.77 -25.32
C LYS A 394 -0.07 7.10 -25.41
N VAL A 395 0.63 7.45 -24.32
CA VAL A 395 1.41 8.68 -24.23
C VAL A 395 2.82 8.36 -23.78
N LEU A 396 3.80 8.73 -24.61
CA LEU A 396 5.19 8.89 -24.23
C LEU A 396 5.47 10.38 -24.04
N ASP A 397 5.89 10.76 -22.84
CA ASP A 397 6.36 12.11 -22.53
C ASP A 397 7.89 12.08 -22.32
N ALA A 398 8.65 12.32 -23.38
CA ALA A 398 10.11 12.35 -23.40
C ALA A 398 10.63 13.77 -23.73
N ILE A 399 9.98 14.80 -23.20
CA ILE A 399 10.37 16.20 -23.37
C ILE A 399 11.69 16.45 -22.66
N ALA A 400 12.62 17.16 -23.32
CA ALA A 400 13.94 17.48 -22.78
C ALA A 400 14.74 16.26 -22.29
N VAL A 401 14.51 15.09 -22.88
CA VAL A 401 15.32 13.89 -22.60
C VAL A 401 16.66 13.99 -23.31
N VAL A 402 17.71 13.50 -22.66
CA VAL A 402 19.06 13.47 -23.22
C VAL A 402 19.51 12.02 -23.42
N PHE A 403 19.74 11.63 -24.66
CA PHE A 403 20.40 10.38 -25.05
C PHE A 403 21.83 10.68 -25.46
N GLN A 404 22.80 10.33 -24.60
CA GLN A 404 24.22 10.58 -24.86
C GLN A 404 24.85 9.56 -25.82
N SER A 405 24.23 8.38 -25.92
CA SER A 405 24.66 7.26 -26.76
C SER A 405 23.52 6.85 -27.69
N ASP A 406 23.73 5.78 -28.46
CA ASP A 406 22.74 5.24 -29.39
C ASP A 406 21.42 4.89 -28.69
N SER A 407 20.31 5.22 -29.35
CA SER A 407 18.95 4.91 -28.88
C SER A 407 18.08 4.35 -29.99
N GLY A 408 17.17 3.45 -29.64
CA GLY A 408 16.30 2.77 -30.61
C GLY A 408 14.84 2.78 -30.17
N PHE A 409 13.94 3.06 -31.11
CA PHE A 409 12.48 3.07 -30.97
C PHE A 409 11.83 2.23 -32.08
N GLU A 410 12.54 1.21 -32.54
CA GLU A 410 12.13 0.38 -33.66
C GLU A 410 10.79 -0.31 -33.36
N ASN A 411 9.83 -0.20 -34.28
CA ASN A 411 8.47 -0.72 -34.13
C ASN A 411 7.73 -0.23 -32.87
N ALA A 412 8.16 0.89 -32.28
CA ALA A 412 7.45 1.51 -31.17
C ALA A 412 6.10 2.07 -31.64
N TYR A 413 5.08 2.02 -30.78
CA TYR A 413 3.75 2.52 -31.07
C TYR A 413 3.27 3.46 -29.96
N PHE A 414 3.19 4.74 -30.31
CA PHE A 414 2.62 5.82 -29.51
C PHE A 414 1.21 6.14 -30.01
N TYR A 415 0.16 5.61 -29.35
CA TYR A 415 -1.21 5.70 -29.87
C TYR A 415 -1.74 7.14 -29.96
N ASP A 416 -1.55 7.92 -28.89
CA ASP A 416 -2.07 9.28 -28.79
C ASP A 416 -0.94 10.29 -29.06
N LYS A 417 0.18 10.21 -28.33
CA LYS A 417 1.29 11.15 -28.44
C LYS A 417 2.65 10.51 -28.13
N GLY A 418 3.62 10.74 -29.00
CA GLY A 418 5.05 10.59 -28.71
C GLY A 418 5.71 11.97 -28.69
N ALA A 419 6.04 12.47 -27.50
CA ALA A 419 6.61 13.80 -27.31
C ALA A 419 8.12 13.71 -27.04
N PHE A 420 8.90 14.38 -27.88
CA PHE A 420 10.36 14.49 -27.82
C PHE A 420 10.77 15.97 -27.96
N ASP A 421 9.89 16.90 -27.57
CA ASP A 421 10.17 18.33 -27.67
C ASP A 421 11.42 18.68 -26.85
N SER A 422 12.32 19.46 -27.45
CA SER A 422 13.59 19.87 -26.85
C SER A 422 14.51 18.72 -26.39
N SER A 423 14.31 17.50 -26.90
CA SER A 423 15.18 16.36 -26.59
C SER A 423 16.51 16.44 -27.33
N LEU A 424 17.55 15.83 -26.76
CA LEU A 424 18.89 15.78 -27.34
C LEU A 424 19.26 14.32 -27.64
N PHE A 425 19.49 13.99 -28.90
CA PHE A 425 20.00 12.70 -29.37
C PHE A 425 21.44 12.89 -29.83
N LEU A 426 22.42 12.65 -28.95
CA LEU A 426 23.84 12.85 -29.28
C LEU A 426 24.45 11.66 -30.03
N GLY A 427 23.95 10.45 -29.78
CA GLY A 427 24.25 9.25 -30.57
C GLY A 427 23.31 9.05 -31.75
N ASN A 428 23.40 7.89 -32.40
CA ASN A 428 22.46 7.53 -33.47
C ASN A 428 21.09 7.22 -32.87
N VAL A 429 20.02 7.60 -33.58
CA VAL A 429 18.65 7.26 -33.18
C VAL A 429 17.90 6.59 -34.32
N GLY A 430 17.27 5.44 -34.02
CA GLY A 430 16.45 4.68 -34.94
C GLY A 430 14.97 4.72 -34.55
N PHE A 431 14.09 5.06 -35.48
CA PHE A 431 12.64 4.99 -35.36
C PHE A 431 12.04 4.04 -36.40
N ASP A 432 12.80 3.05 -36.89
CA ASP A 432 12.35 2.18 -37.97
C ASP A 432 10.98 1.54 -37.67
N GLY A 433 9.99 1.73 -38.54
CA GLY A 433 8.65 1.17 -38.37
C GLY A 433 7.84 1.78 -37.21
N ALA A 434 8.33 2.85 -36.58
CA ALA A 434 7.65 3.48 -35.46
C ALA A 434 6.34 4.16 -35.89
N ARG A 435 5.37 4.18 -34.98
CA ARG A 435 4.02 4.68 -35.22
C ARG A 435 3.66 5.75 -34.22
N PHE A 436 3.17 6.87 -34.72
CA PHE A 436 2.81 8.03 -33.92
C PHE A 436 1.37 8.46 -34.22
N GLY A 437 0.56 8.64 -33.18
CA GLY A 437 -0.62 9.49 -33.23
C GLY A 437 -0.18 10.93 -33.53
N VAL A 438 0.27 11.62 -32.49
CA VAL A 438 0.99 12.90 -32.59
C VAL A 438 2.49 12.67 -32.38
N ALA A 439 3.32 13.14 -33.32
CA ALA A 439 4.76 13.17 -33.22
C ALA A 439 5.24 14.61 -32.96
N ALA A 440 5.80 14.87 -31.78
CA ALA A 440 6.30 16.20 -31.41
C ALA A 440 7.82 16.14 -31.19
N PHE A 441 8.55 16.91 -31.99
CA PHE A 441 10.00 17.01 -32.01
C PHE A 441 10.42 18.50 -32.05
N GLU A 442 9.62 19.39 -31.45
CA GLU A 442 9.90 20.83 -31.54
C GLU A 442 11.18 21.17 -30.76
N GLY A 443 12.15 21.79 -31.44
CA GLY A 443 13.42 22.18 -30.84
C GLY A 443 14.33 21.01 -30.46
N SER A 444 14.05 19.78 -30.90
CA SER A 444 14.93 18.64 -30.64
C SER A 444 16.22 18.71 -31.46
N LEU A 445 17.33 18.24 -30.91
CA LEU A 445 18.62 18.17 -31.60
C LEU A 445 19.02 16.70 -31.86
N PHE A 446 19.38 16.42 -33.11
CA PHE A 446 19.91 15.14 -33.57
C PHE A 446 21.37 15.32 -33.99
N GLY A 447 22.29 14.98 -33.08
CA GLY A 447 23.74 15.07 -33.30
C GLY A 447 24.30 13.88 -34.09
N GLY A 448 23.73 12.68 -33.90
CA GLY A 448 24.04 11.49 -34.67
C GLY A 448 23.04 11.23 -35.81
N ARG A 449 23.20 10.11 -36.53
CA ARG A 449 22.28 9.73 -37.61
C ARG A 449 20.87 9.55 -37.06
N ALA A 450 19.88 10.16 -37.70
CA ALA A 450 18.48 10.06 -37.31
C ALA A 450 17.67 9.30 -38.38
N GLY A 451 17.34 8.05 -38.09
CA GLY A 451 16.57 7.19 -38.99
C GLY A 451 15.09 7.19 -38.66
N PHE A 452 14.25 7.59 -39.60
CA PHE A 452 12.80 7.42 -39.59
C PHE A 452 12.32 6.59 -40.79
N PRO A 453 12.91 5.43 -41.14
CA PRO A 453 12.38 4.62 -42.22
C PRO A 453 11.06 3.97 -41.81
N ARG A 454 10.15 3.80 -42.78
CA ARG A 454 8.88 3.07 -42.62
C ARG A 454 7.99 3.54 -41.45
N CYS A 455 8.16 4.77 -40.99
CA CYS A 455 7.33 5.34 -39.93
C CYS A 455 5.92 5.64 -40.43
N SER A 456 4.93 5.60 -39.54
CA SER A 456 3.56 6.03 -39.84
C SER A 456 3.10 7.12 -38.88
N PHE A 457 2.70 8.26 -39.44
CA PHE A 457 2.22 9.41 -38.69
C PHE A 457 0.73 9.64 -38.95
N HIS A 458 -0.09 9.48 -37.92
CA HIS A 458 -1.55 9.42 -38.05
C HIS A 458 -2.27 10.76 -37.87
N ASP A 459 -1.75 11.67 -37.04
CA ASP A 459 -2.38 12.97 -36.78
C ASP A 459 -1.51 14.16 -37.21
N SER A 460 -0.48 14.51 -36.43
CA SER A 460 0.40 15.64 -36.73
C SER A 460 1.86 15.33 -36.44
N ILE A 461 2.75 15.97 -37.20
CA ILE A 461 4.20 15.89 -37.02
C ILE A 461 4.71 17.32 -36.82
N ASN A 462 5.50 17.56 -35.78
CA ASN A 462 6.09 18.88 -35.53
C ASN A 462 7.60 18.79 -35.38
N PHE A 463 8.35 19.13 -36.43
CA PHE A 463 9.81 19.31 -36.41
C PHE A 463 10.21 20.80 -36.37
N ARG A 464 9.33 21.69 -35.90
CA ARG A 464 9.64 23.13 -35.79
C ARG A 464 10.93 23.31 -34.99
N LYS A 465 11.90 24.04 -35.53
CA LYS A 465 13.21 24.28 -34.88
C LYS A 465 14.01 23.01 -34.53
N ALA A 466 13.66 21.84 -35.07
CA ALA A 466 14.49 20.66 -34.92
C ALA A 466 15.78 20.83 -35.73
N THR A 467 16.91 20.41 -35.16
CA THR A 467 18.23 20.48 -35.82
C THR A 467 18.76 19.07 -36.06
N PHE A 468 19.36 18.87 -37.23
CA PHE A 468 19.97 17.60 -37.63
C PHE A 468 21.40 17.89 -38.09
N ASP A 469 22.37 17.45 -37.29
CA ASP A 469 23.80 17.68 -37.55
C ASP A 469 24.42 16.56 -38.39
N ALA A 470 23.69 15.46 -38.57
CA ALA A 470 24.08 14.30 -39.36
C ALA A 470 22.96 13.87 -40.35
N GLU A 471 23.18 12.74 -41.02
CA GLU A 471 22.25 12.20 -42.02
C GLU A 471 20.88 11.85 -41.41
N VAL A 472 19.83 12.18 -42.16
CA VAL A 472 18.44 11.91 -41.80
C VAL A 472 17.77 11.10 -42.90
N GLU A 473 17.11 10.00 -42.51
CA GLU A 473 16.44 9.10 -43.45
C GLU A 473 14.94 9.04 -43.15
N PHE A 474 14.08 9.18 -44.17
CA PHE A 474 12.63 8.99 -44.03
C PHE A 474 12.09 7.98 -45.06
N GLU A 475 12.92 7.06 -45.56
CA GLU A 475 12.55 6.16 -46.65
C GLU A 475 11.30 5.33 -46.28
N GLY A 476 10.28 5.38 -47.13
CA GLY A 476 9.05 4.62 -46.95
C GLY A 476 8.14 5.12 -45.83
N SER A 477 8.40 6.29 -45.24
CA SER A 477 7.56 6.89 -44.20
C SER A 477 6.27 7.50 -44.74
N LEU A 478 5.19 7.30 -44.01
CA LEU A 478 3.83 7.63 -44.40
C LEU A 478 3.18 8.65 -43.47
N VAL A 479 2.40 9.56 -44.06
CA VAL A 479 1.59 10.57 -43.35
C VAL A 479 0.14 10.47 -43.81
N VAL A 480 -0.82 10.62 -42.90
CA VAL A 480 -2.25 10.63 -43.25
C VAL A 480 -2.62 11.91 -44.01
N ARG A 481 -3.28 11.75 -45.17
CA ARG A 481 -3.50 12.81 -46.16
C ARG A 481 -4.47 13.91 -45.74
N ALA A 482 -5.41 13.63 -44.83
CA ALA A 482 -6.48 14.58 -44.46
C ALA A 482 -5.99 15.83 -43.69
N SER A 483 -4.73 15.84 -43.23
CA SER A 483 -4.22 16.80 -42.26
C SER A 483 -2.96 17.55 -42.70
N LEU A 484 -2.68 17.63 -44.02
CA LEU A 484 -1.41 18.15 -44.58
C LEU A 484 -0.95 19.51 -43.98
N ASN A 485 -1.88 20.39 -43.62
CA ASN A 485 -1.60 21.71 -43.03
C ASN A 485 -1.13 21.67 -41.55
N ARG A 486 -1.25 20.53 -40.85
CA ARG A 486 -0.84 20.37 -39.45
C ARG A 486 0.60 19.87 -39.30
N HIS A 487 1.25 19.47 -40.39
CA HIS A 487 2.61 18.94 -40.33
C HIS A 487 3.64 20.06 -40.54
N VAL A 488 4.66 20.09 -39.69
CA VAL A 488 5.85 20.92 -39.85
C VAL A 488 7.02 19.98 -40.09
N LEU A 489 7.51 19.92 -41.33
CA LEU A 489 8.64 19.08 -41.74
C LEU A 489 9.95 19.88 -41.73
N PRO A 490 11.11 19.21 -41.68
CA PRO A 490 12.42 19.87 -41.84
C PRO A 490 12.54 20.56 -43.21
N THR A 491 13.41 21.56 -43.32
CA THR A 491 13.69 22.27 -44.58
C THR A 491 14.20 21.31 -45.66
N GLY A 492 13.72 21.44 -46.90
CA GLY A 492 14.04 20.52 -48.01
C GLY A 492 13.20 19.24 -48.05
N TRP A 493 12.21 19.10 -47.17
CA TRP A 493 11.31 17.94 -47.18
C TRP A 493 9.91 18.34 -47.61
N SER A 494 9.26 17.46 -48.37
CA SER A 494 7.86 17.64 -48.75
C SER A 494 7.07 16.33 -48.64
N VAL A 495 5.75 16.48 -48.58
CA VAL A 495 4.85 15.32 -48.61
C VAL A 495 4.47 15.03 -50.06
N GLY A 496 4.94 13.91 -50.58
CA GLY A 496 4.63 13.43 -51.93
C GLY A 496 3.44 12.47 -51.96
N HIS A 497 2.80 12.34 -53.12
CA HIS A 497 1.67 11.43 -53.28
C HIS A 497 2.13 9.95 -53.33
N TYR A 498 1.46 9.11 -52.54
CA TYR A 498 1.56 7.65 -52.67
C TYR A 498 0.46 7.16 -53.61
N VAL A 499 0.79 6.25 -54.54
CA VAL A 499 -0.16 5.72 -55.55
C VAL A 499 -0.86 4.44 -55.04
N GLY A 500 -0.71 4.06 -53.77
CA GLY A 500 -1.15 2.74 -53.26
C GLY A 500 -2.29 2.70 -52.24
N ALA A 501 -2.80 3.83 -51.73
CA ALA A 501 -3.98 3.88 -50.85
C ALA A 501 -4.54 5.32 -50.84
N GLU A 502 -5.86 5.50 -50.96
CA GLU A 502 -6.47 6.84 -51.11
C GLU A 502 -6.21 7.79 -49.92
N SER A 503 -5.81 7.26 -48.76
CA SER A 503 -5.72 8.00 -47.49
C SER A 503 -4.29 8.29 -46.97
N SER A 504 -3.23 7.82 -47.63
CA SER A 504 -1.84 8.03 -47.18
C SER A 504 -0.95 8.74 -48.22
N ALA A 505 0.05 9.46 -47.74
CA ALA A 505 1.07 10.14 -48.52
C ALA A 505 2.47 9.74 -48.05
N VAL A 506 3.50 9.84 -48.91
CA VAL A 506 4.89 9.47 -48.57
C VAL A 506 5.70 10.72 -48.27
N VAL A 507 6.50 10.71 -47.20
CA VAL A 507 7.49 11.76 -46.95
C VAL A 507 8.66 11.58 -47.92
N ARG A 508 9.02 12.62 -48.67
CA ARG A 508 10.16 12.58 -49.60
C ARG A 508 11.10 13.74 -49.34
N PHE A 509 12.39 13.46 -49.40
CA PHE A 509 13.40 14.49 -49.52
C PHE A 509 13.36 15.03 -50.95
N LEU A 510 13.10 16.31 -51.10
CA LEU A 510 13.38 17.03 -52.34
C LEU A 510 14.64 17.80 -52.03
N GLY A 511 15.80 17.25 -52.41
CA GLY A 511 17.10 17.86 -52.09
C GLY A 511 17.09 19.37 -52.27
N ILE A 512 17.89 20.08 -51.46
CA ILE A 512 17.91 21.54 -51.42
C ILE A 512 18.08 22.07 -52.86
N GLU A 513 17.00 22.52 -53.50
CA GLU A 513 17.11 23.41 -54.64
C GLU A 513 17.69 24.68 -54.05
N SER A 514 18.99 24.87 -54.27
CA SER A 514 19.68 26.09 -53.90
C SER A 514 19.11 27.22 -54.75
N GLU A 515 18.08 27.90 -54.27
CA GLU A 515 17.85 29.28 -54.64
C GLU A 515 18.75 30.17 -53.75
N PRO A 516 19.53 31.09 -54.34
CA PRO A 516 20.40 31.97 -53.58
C PRO A 516 19.53 33.07 -53.00
N GLU A 517 19.19 32.98 -51.71
CA GLU A 517 18.75 34.16 -50.97
C GLU A 517 19.83 34.58 -49.99
N ASP A 518 20.40 35.73 -50.31
CA ASP A 518 21.21 36.55 -49.44
C ASP A 518 20.51 36.77 -48.09
N ASP A 519 21.28 36.53 -47.03
CA ASP A 519 21.40 37.30 -45.79
C ASP A 519 21.32 36.40 -44.53
N TYR A 520 22.50 36.27 -43.92
CA TYR A 520 22.88 35.83 -42.56
C TYR A 520 24.08 34.87 -42.56
N PRO A 521 25.05 35.08 -41.64
CA PRO A 521 26.41 34.62 -41.82
C PRO A 521 26.54 33.10 -41.61
N THR A 522 27.17 32.49 -42.59
CA THR A 522 27.75 31.16 -42.58
C THR A 522 28.56 30.93 -41.30
N VAL A 523 28.15 29.97 -40.46
CA VAL A 523 29.05 29.41 -39.45
C VAL A 523 30.05 28.54 -40.18
N ILE A 524 31.30 28.99 -40.12
CA ILE A 524 32.50 28.33 -40.61
C ILE A 524 32.57 26.91 -40.04
N ALA A 525 32.60 25.91 -40.92
CA ALA A 525 33.10 24.59 -40.60
C ALA A 525 34.57 24.71 -40.17
N MET A 526 34.88 24.42 -38.91
CA MET A 526 36.24 24.19 -38.45
C MET A 526 36.57 22.70 -38.64
N PRO A 527 37.64 22.32 -39.35
CA PRO A 527 38.03 20.93 -39.48
C PRO A 527 38.60 20.40 -38.17
N SER A 528 38.21 19.17 -37.84
CA SER A 528 38.79 18.37 -36.75
C SER A 528 40.30 18.15 -36.96
N SER A 529 41.15 18.63 -36.06
CA SER A 529 42.33 17.90 -35.59
C SER A 529 43.01 18.58 -34.41
N GLN A 530 43.55 17.74 -33.52
CA GLN A 530 44.52 18.02 -32.45
C GLN A 530 43.99 18.34 -31.05
N VAL A 531 43.87 17.25 -30.27
CA VAL A 531 44.28 17.21 -28.86
C VAL A 531 45.72 17.70 -28.75
N GLY A 532 45.97 18.70 -27.90
CA GLY A 532 47.30 19.18 -27.59
C GLY A 532 47.29 20.28 -26.53
N CYS A 533 47.44 19.89 -25.26
CA CYS A 533 47.77 20.78 -24.16
C CYS A 533 48.91 21.75 -24.51
N CYS A 534 48.77 23.04 -24.17
CA CYS A 534 49.70 23.77 -23.28
C CYS A 534 49.33 25.26 -23.14
N VAL A 535 49.55 25.75 -21.93
CA VAL A 535 49.30 27.11 -21.43
C VAL A 535 50.57 27.97 -21.53
N ARG A 536 50.38 29.29 -21.65
CA ARG A 536 51.24 30.48 -21.35
C ARG A 536 51.60 31.28 -22.61
N GLY A 537 51.41 32.61 -22.66
CA GLY A 537 50.88 33.55 -21.66
C GLY A 537 51.01 35.00 -22.14
N GLY A 538 50.58 35.94 -21.28
CA GLY A 538 50.98 37.35 -21.33
C GLY A 538 49.94 38.33 -21.85
N GLY A 539 49.49 39.25 -20.99
CA GLY A 539 49.03 40.57 -21.42
C GLY A 539 47.62 41.02 -21.01
N THR A 540 47.44 41.24 -19.70
CA THR A 540 46.69 42.36 -19.10
C THR A 540 45.73 43.18 -19.98
N PHE A 541 44.44 43.20 -19.62
CA PHE A 541 43.73 44.43 -19.23
C PHE A 541 42.44 44.05 -18.49
N GLY A 542 42.30 44.53 -17.25
CA GLY A 542 41.22 44.15 -16.35
C GLY A 542 40.03 45.10 -16.37
N ILE A 543 38.84 44.56 -16.07
CA ILE A 543 37.78 45.27 -15.36
C ILE A 543 37.17 44.31 -14.32
N ARG A 544 37.15 44.79 -13.07
CA ARG A 544 36.62 44.16 -11.85
C ARG A 544 35.09 44.19 -11.82
N SER A 545 34.48 43.06 -11.45
CA SER A 545 33.42 42.88 -10.43
C SER A 545 32.80 41.49 -10.67
N GLY A 546 32.85 40.48 -9.80
CA GLY A 546 32.73 40.48 -8.35
C GLY A 546 31.47 39.72 -7.96
N LEU A 547 31.42 38.40 -8.16
CA LEU A 547 30.39 37.51 -7.61
C LEU A 547 31.02 36.16 -7.27
N GLY A 548 30.87 35.80 -6.00
CA GLY A 548 31.58 34.73 -5.31
C GLY A 548 31.12 33.33 -5.70
N HIS A 549 32.08 32.43 -5.61
CA HIS A 549 31.94 30.98 -5.67
C HIS A 549 30.93 30.43 -4.66
N ALA A 550 30.11 29.50 -5.13
CA ALA A 550 29.72 28.33 -4.36
C ALA A 550 30.07 27.11 -5.21
N GLN A 551 30.96 26.28 -4.67
CA GLN A 551 31.49 25.07 -5.26
C GLN A 551 30.40 24.00 -5.35
N PHE A 552 30.30 23.34 -6.51
CA PHE A 552 29.59 22.08 -6.67
C PHE A 552 30.52 20.95 -6.20
N PHE A 553 30.00 20.15 -5.28
CA PHE A 553 30.37 18.74 -5.08
C PHE A 553 29.26 17.89 -5.68
#